data_AF-A0A1B6ML07-F1
#
_entry.id   AF-A0A1B6ML07-F1
#
_cell.length_a   1.000
_cell.length_b   1.000
_cell.length_c   1.000
_cell.angle_alpha   90.00
_cell.angle_beta   90.00
_cell.angle_gamma   90.00
#
_symmetry.space_group_name_H-M   'P 1'
#
loop_
_entity.id
_entity.type
_entity.pdbx_description
1 polymer ?
#
loop_
_entity_poly.entity_id
_entity_poly.type
_entity_poly.pdbx_seq_one_letter_code
_entity_poly.pdbx_strand_id
1 'polypeptide(L)'
;FRAAAEDLLFDITLVPMLSPPLPWTSYQTGGYLMAKTDIIRLPDHALQQRQRLKETPADQLYPPLDSLNQLGSIPWQVNKPVLDTVIEVFNNGGSAKLEIPEPPHACPASQPVNASMSKQERYEVYRQRMLVRRQKAEMYSLWCDALYKLSLANHFRDRIFWLPHNMDFRGRVYPCPPHLNHLGADMSRSLLYFAQGQPLGPTGLDWLKIHLVNLLGTKKRESMKARLEYAETIMSDILDSAEKPLTGRKWWMESETPWQTLGCCMEIYTALQHPEGPEHYISHFPVHQDGSCNGLQHYAALGRDHAGADSVNLLPKELPQDVYSCVATLVERERAKDSAAGVKVAQELDGFVRRKVIKQTVMTTVYGVTRFGARLQIAKQLKDIDSFPKEYVWPASTYLVAKTFESLREMFNST
;
A
#
# COMPACT_ATOMS: atom_id res chain seq x y z
N PHE A 1 29.94 -8.44 -20.07
CA PHE A 1 28.51 -8.71 -19.95
C PHE A 1 27.94 -8.80 -21.35
N ARG A 2 27.53 -10.01 -21.78
CA ARG A 2 26.92 -10.24 -23.10
C ARG A 2 25.53 -9.61 -23.12
N ALA A 3 25.15 -9.02 -24.24
CA ALA A 3 23.92 -8.27 -24.51
C ALA A 3 22.75 -8.68 -23.60
N ALA A 4 22.34 -7.75 -22.72
CA ALA A 4 21.01 -7.82 -22.12
C ALA A 4 20.01 -7.77 -23.27
N ALA A 5 18.91 -8.53 -23.19
CA ALA A 5 17.84 -8.41 -24.18
C ALA A 5 17.40 -6.94 -24.23
N GLU A 6 17.49 -6.32 -25.40
CA GLU A 6 17.02 -4.95 -25.62
C GLU A 6 15.50 -4.85 -25.44
N ASP A 7 14.81 -5.98 -25.63
CA ASP A 7 13.35 -6.11 -25.54
C ASP A 7 12.91 -7.10 -24.44
N LEU A 8 11.78 -6.77 -23.79
CA LEU A 8 11.06 -7.65 -22.88
C LEU A 8 9.74 -8.09 -23.53
N LEU A 9 9.46 -9.40 -23.48
CA LEU A 9 8.23 -9.98 -24.03
C LEU A 9 7.25 -10.32 -22.91
N PHE A 10 5.99 -9.90 -23.10
CA PHE A 10 4.89 -10.18 -22.16
C PHE A 10 3.74 -10.86 -22.88
N ASP A 11 3.08 -11.78 -22.18
CA ASP A 11 1.79 -12.32 -22.64
C ASP A 11 0.73 -11.22 -22.61
N ILE A 12 -0.22 -11.28 -23.55
CA ILE A 12 -1.29 -10.28 -23.70
C ILE A 12 -2.18 -10.15 -22.46
N THR A 13 -2.30 -11.21 -21.65
CA THR A 13 -3.08 -11.21 -20.40
C THR A 13 -2.32 -10.60 -19.21
N LEU A 14 -1.05 -10.27 -19.39
CA LEU A 14 -0.20 -9.67 -18.35
C LEU A 14 -0.06 -8.15 -18.49
N VAL A 15 -0.61 -7.56 -19.57
CA VAL A 15 -0.50 -6.14 -19.89
C VAL A 15 -1.89 -5.46 -19.94
N PRO A 16 -1.96 -4.13 -19.71
CA PRO A 16 -3.17 -3.35 -19.92
C PRO A 16 -3.71 -3.42 -21.36
N MET A 17 -5.01 -3.17 -21.52
CA MET A 17 -5.66 -3.12 -22.83
C MET A 17 -5.54 -1.72 -23.46
N LEU A 18 -5.36 -1.64 -24.77
CA LEU A 18 -5.37 -0.37 -25.53
C LEU A 18 -6.78 0.04 -26.02
N SER A 19 -7.81 -0.65 -25.55
CA SER A 19 -9.21 -0.35 -25.82
C SER A 19 -10.02 -0.69 -24.57
N PRO A 20 -11.25 -0.15 -24.43
CA PRO A 20 -12.16 -0.56 -23.37
C PRO A 20 -12.31 -2.08 -23.32
N PRO A 21 -12.33 -2.70 -22.12
CA PRO A 21 -12.52 -4.14 -21.98
C PRO A 21 -13.86 -4.59 -22.56
N LEU A 22 -13.94 -5.86 -22.97
CA LEU A 22 -15.21 -6.47 -23.30
C LEU A 22 -16.08 -6.48 -22.02
N PRO A 23 -17.31 -5.92 -22.05
CA PRO A 23 -18.18 -5.96 -20.90
C PRO A 23 -18.47 -7.40 -20.47
N TRP A 24 -18.36 -7.62 -19.18
CA TRP A 24 -18.88 -8.80 -18.51
C TRP A 24 -20.39 -8.89 -18.70
N THR A 25 -20.81 -9.88 -19.47
CA THR A 25 -22.24 -10.19 -19.76
C THR A 25 -22.66 -11.54 -19.19
N SER A 26 -21.68 -12.38 -18.82
CA SER A 26 -21.87 -13.65 -18.14
C SER A 26 -20.59 -14.00 -17.36
N TYR A 27 -20.60 -15.08 -16.60
CA TYR A 27 -19.39 -15.57 -15.94
C TYR A 27 -18.31 -16.09 -16.91
N GLN A 28 -18.61 -16.24 -18.21
CA GLN A 28 -17.70 -16.74 -19.25
C GLN A 28 -17.22 -15.67 -20.22
N THR A 29 -17.91 -14.53 -20.29
CA THR A 29 -17.74 -13.53 -21.34
C THR A 29 -17.52 -12.15 -20.73
N GLY A 30 -16.29 -11.66 -20.84
CA GLY A 30 -15.85 -10.33 -20.41
C GLY A 30 -14.33 -10.27 -20.23
N GLY A 31 -13.81 -9.07 -19.96
CA GLY A 31 -12.38 -8.84 -19.79
C GLY A 31 -11.67 -8.57 -21.13
N TYR A 32 -10.72 -9.43 -21.50
CA TYR A 32 -9.99 -9.29 -22.78
C TYR A 32 -10.87 -9.60 -24.00
N LEU A 33 -10.52 -9.03 -25.16
CA LEU A 33 -11.31 -9.18 -26.40
C LEU A 33 -11.32 -10.62 -26.94
N MET A 34 -10.17 -11.29 -26.90
CA MET A 34 -10.00 -12.66 -27.43
C MET A 34 -9.48 -13.63 -26.38
N ALA A 35 -8.61 -13.17 -25.48
CA ALA A 35 -8.08 -14.03 -24.43
C ALA A 35 -9.16 -14.36 -23.41
N LYS A 36 -9.28 -15.64 -23.04
CA LYS A 36 -10.22 -16.07 -22.01
C LYS A 36 -9.82 -15.48 -20.66
N THR A 37 -10.79 -14.87 -19.98
CA THR A 37 -10.63 -14.36 -18.61
C THR A 37 -11.59 -15.09 -17.69
N ASP A 38 -11.09 -15.63 -16.59
CA ASP A 38 -11.96 -16.17 -15.53
C ASP A 38 -12.47 -15.00 -14.66
N ILE A 39 -13.79 -14.89 -14.50
CA ILE A 39 -14.44 -13.86 -13.67
C ILE A 39 -14.07 -13.98 -12.18
N ILE A 40 -13.87 -15.21 -11.69
CA ILE A 40 -13.44 -15.51 -10.32
C ILE A 40 -12.12 -16.28 -10.40
N ARG A 41 -11.10 -15.78 -9.68
CA ARG A 41 -9.80 -16.42 -9.49
C ARG A 41 -9.96 -17.65 -8.62
N LEU A 42 -10.22 -18.79 -9.26
CA LEU A 42 -10.38 -20.09 -8.62
C LEU A 42 -9.21 -21.00 -8.99
N PRO A 43 -8.61 -21.73 -8.04
CA PRO A 43 -7.64 -22.76 -8.38
C PRO A 43 -8.32 -23.90 -9.15
N ASP A 44 -7.54 -24.70 -9.88
CA ASP A 44 -8.07 -25.74 -10.76
C ASP A 44 -8.94 -26.78 -10.03
N HIS A 45 -8.61 -27.07 -8.77
CA HIS A 45 -9.33 -28.04 -7.94
C HIS A 45 -10.65 -27.50 -7.34
N ALA A 46 -11.01 -26.22 -7.54
CA ALA A 46 -12.25 -25.61 -7.02
C ALA A 46 -13.49 -25.97 -7.88
N LEU A 47 -13.70 -27.27 -8.12
CA LEU A 47 -14.75 -27.79 -8.99
C LEU A 47 -16.16 -27.41 -8.49
N GLN A 48 -16.38 -27.46 -7.17
CA GLN A 48 -17.68 -27.14 -6.58
C GLN A 48 -18.04 -25.66 -6.76
N GLN A 49 -17.08 -24.75 -6.57
CA GLN A 49 -17.29 -23.31 -6.75
C GLN A 49 -17.55 -22.98 -8.22
N ARG A 50 -16.80 -23.60 -9.14
CA ARG A 50 -17.07 -23.48 -10.58
C ARG A 50 -18.46 -23.99 -10.94
N GLN A 51 -18.91 -25.10 -10.35
CA GLN A 51 -20.24 -25.64 -10.57
C GLN A 51 -21.34 -24.70 -10.05
N ARG A 52 -21.19 -24.17 -8.83
CA ARG A 52 -22.12 -23.19 -8.26
C ARG A 52 -22.26 -21.95 -9.14
N LEU A 53 -21.15 -21.44 -9.68
CA LEU A 53 -21.15 -20.29 -10.59
C LEU A 53 -21.95 -20.57 -11.87
N LYS A 54 -21.88 -21.80 -12.40
CA LYS A 54 -22.66 -22.23 -13.57
C LYS A 54 -24.15 -22.37 -13.28
N GLU A 55 -24.49 -22.84 -12.08
CA GLU A 55 -25.87 -23.05 -11.63
C GLU A 55 -26.56 -21.76 -11.15
N THR A 56 -25.78 -20.70 -10.91
CA THR A 56 -26.31 -19.42 -10.43
C THR A 56 -27.14 -18.75 -11.54
N PRO A 57 -28.40 -18.35 -11.26
CA PRO A 57 -29.22 -17.58 -12.20
C PRO A 57 -28.50 -16.30 -12.67
N ALA A 58 -28.62 -15.98 -13.96
CA ALA A 58 -27.87 -14.87 -14.56
C ALA A 58 -28.16 -13.51 -13.92
N ASP A 59 -29.40 -13.29 -13.49
CA ASP A 59 -29.86 -12.06 -12.84
C ASP A 59 -29.18 -11.80 -11.50
N GLN A 60 -28.84 -12.84 -10.74
CA GLN A 60 -28.06 -12.71 -9.51
C GLN A 60 -26.61 -12.28 -9.76
N LEU A 61 -26.11 -12.43 -11.00
CA LEU A 61 -24.78 -12.00 -11.38
C LEU A 61 -24.74 -10.56 -11.89
N TYR A 62 -25.86 -9.90 -12.19
CA TYR A 62 -25.82 -8.55 -12.76
C TYR A 62 -25.09 -7.53 -11.88
N PRO A 63 -25.33 -7.43 -10.56
CA PRO A 63 -24.60 -6.46 -9.73
C PRO A 63 -23.07 -6.60 -9.76
N PRO A 64 -22.47 -7.80 -9.59
CA PRO A 64 -21.02 -7.94 -9.72
C PRO A 64 -20.52 -7.75 -11.16
N LEU A 65 -21.28 -8.14 -12.19
CA LEU A 65 -20.89 -7.89 -13.59
C LEU A 65 -20.83 -6.39 -13.89
N ASP A 66 -21.86 -5.61 -13.48
CA ASP A 66 -21.90 -4.16 -13.65
C ASP A 66 -20.77 -3.47 -12.88
N SER A 67 -20.47 -3.93 -11.67
CA SER A 67 -19.34 -3.42 -10.87
C SER A 67 -18.00 -3.62 -11.59
N LEU A 68 -17.77 -4.82 -12.16
CA LEU A 68 -16.57 -5.09 -12.94
C LEU A 68 -16.51 -4.27 -14.23
N ASN A 69 -17.65 -4.07 -14.89
CA ASN A 69 -17.76 -3.25 -16.10
C ASN A 69 -17.44 -1.79 -15.82
N GLN A 70 -17.99 -1.23 -14.75
CA GLN A 70 -17.71 0.14 -14.33
C GLN A 70 -16.22 0.33 -14.06
N LEU A 71 -15.61 -0.54 -13.23
CA LEU A 71 -14.19 -0.45 -12.90
C LEU A 71 -13.29 -0.67 -14.12
N GLY A 72 -13.64 -1.62 -15.00
CA GLY A 72 -12.93 -1.89 -16.24
C GLY A 72 -13.04 -0.79 -17.28
N SER A 73 -14.13 -0.01 -17.27
CA SER A 73 -14.37 1.07 -18.23
C SER A 73 -13.50 2.30 -18.02
N ILE A 74 -12.88 2.44 -16.84
CA ILE A 74 -12.08 3.61 -16.48
C ILE A 74 -10.76 3.63 -17.27
N PRO A 75 -10.53 4.65 -18.11
CA PRO A 75 -9.28 4.79 -18.86
C PRO A 75 -8.19 5.40 -17.97
N TRP A 76 -6.98 4.89 -18.12
CA TRP A 76 -5.79 5.31 -17.39
C TRP A 76 -4.71 5.84 -18.34
N GLN A 77 -3.86 6.69 -17.81
CA GLN A 77 -2.66 7.20 -18.45
C GLN A 77 -1.50 7.24 -17.46
N VAL A 78 -0.28 7.34 -17.99
CA VAL A 78 0.96 7.40 -17.21
C VAL A 78 1.33 8.84 -16.85
N ASN A 79 1.44 9.17 -15.56
CA ASN A 79 2.75 9.40 -14.93
C ASN A 79 3.89 10.16 -15.59
N LYS A 80 3.84 10.90 -16.70
CA LYS A 80 5.11 11.20 -17.42
C LYS A 80 6.18 11.87 -16.53
N PRO A 81 5.89 12.96 -15.79
CA PRO A 81 6.88 13.59 -14.92
C PRO A 81 7.40 12.68 -13.78
N VAL A 82 6.54 11.92 -13.10
CA VAL A 82 6.98 11.00 -12.04
C VAL A 82 7.68 9.78 -12.63
N LEU A 83 7.24 9.25 -13.77
CA LEU A 83 7.90 8.16 -14.47
C LEU A 83 9.34 8.54 -14.80
N ASP A 84 9.56 9.74 -15.35
CA ASP A 84 10.91 10.23 -15.66
C ASP A 84 11.77 10.33 -14.40
N THR A 85 11.20 10.88 -13.31
CA THR A 85 11.89 10.96 -12.01
C THR A 85 12.22 9.58 -11.45
N VAL A 86 11.30 8.61 -11.52
CA VAL A 86 11.50 7.24 -11.05
C VAL A 86 12.55 6.51 -11.89
N ILE A 87 12.50 6.66 -13.22
CA ILE A 87 13.50 6.08 -14.13
C ILE A 87 14.88 6.66 -13.86
N GLU A 88 14.99 7.97 -13.61
CA GLU A 88 16.26 8.60 -13.24
C GLU A 88 16.82 7.99 -11.94
N VAL A 89 15.99 7.86 -10.89
CA VAL A 89 16.41 7.22 -9.63
C VAL A 89 16.80 5.75 -9.84
N PHE A 90 16.02 4.99 -10.62
CA PHE A 90 16.29 3.58 -10.91
C PHE A 90 17.62 3.39 -11.67
N ASN A 91 17.87 4.20 -12.70
CA ASN A 91 19.09 4.15 -13.50
C ASN A 91 20.32 4.62 -12.72
N ASN A 92 20.14 5.50 -11.73
CA ASN A 92 21.19 5.99 -10.84
C ASN A 92 21.46 5.08 -9.63
N GLY A 93 21.06 3.81 -9.69
CA GLY A 93 21.39 2.78 -8.70
C GLY A 93 20.28 2.48 -7.68
N GLY A 94 19.10 3.08 -7.83
CA GLY A 94 17.96 2.87 -6.94
C GLY A 94 18.07 3.64 -5.62
N SER A 95 17.10 3.43 -4.74
CA SER A 95 17.04 4.07 -3.43
C SER A 95 16.15 3.27 -2.49
N ALA A 96 16.76 2.62 -1.49
CA ALA A 96 16.02 1.91 -0.45
C ALA A 96 15.04 2.83 0.30
N LYS A 97 15.38 4.12 0.46
CA LYS A 97 14.50 5.13 1.10
C LYS A 97 13.24 5.40 0.30
N LEU A 98 13.35 5.43 -1.02
CA LEU A 98 12.21 5.68 -1.93
C LEU A 98 11.57 4.38 -2.44
N GLU A 99 11.93 3.25 -1.84
CA GLU A 99 11.47 1.92 -2.24
C GLU A 99 11.72 1.60 -3.73
N ILE A 100 12.76 2.21 -4.32
CA ILE A 100 13.23 1.89 -5.67
C ILE A 100 14.36 0.86 -5.54
N PRO A 101 14.20 -0.36 -6.09
CA PRO A 101 15.15 -1.43 -5.88
C PRO A 101 16.56 -1.10 -6.38
N GLU A 102 17.54 -1.30 -5.51
CA GLU A 102 18.95 -1.25 -5.87
C GLU A 102 19.34 -2.50 -6.66
N PRO A 103 20.25 -2.39 -7.62
CA PRO A 103 20.63 -3.53 -8.44
C PRO A 103 21.43 -4.55 -7.62
N PRO A 104 21.40 -5.86 -7.95
CA PRO A 104 22.02 -6.92 -7.14
C PRO A 104 23.54 -6.80 -6.95
N HIS A 105 24.21 -6.00 -7.78
CA HIS A 105 25.64 -5.74 -7.67
C HIS A 105 25.99 -4.69 -6.60
N ALA A 106 25.00 -3.93 -6.10
CA ALA A 106 25.16 -3.05 -4.94
C ALA A 106 25.25 -3.84 -3.61
N CYS A 107 24.84 -5.11 -3.61
CA CYS A 107 24.94 -5.97 -2.43
C CYS A 107 26.42 -6.19 -2.04
N PRO A 108 26.81 -5.96 -0.77
CA PRO A 108 28.19 -6.11 -0.31
C PRO A 108 28.76 -7.50 -0.61
N ALA A 109 30.03 -7.54 -1.03
CA ALA A 109 30.73 -8.81 -1.21
C ALA A 109 31.01 -9.48 0.13
N SER A 110 30.79 -10.80 0.22
CA SER A 110 31.14 -11.56 1.41
C SER A 110 32.64 -11.67 1.60
N GLN A 111 33.12 -11.67 2.84
CA GLN A 111 34.54 -11.87 3.13
C GLN A 111 35.05 -13.24 2.60
N PRO A 112 36.29 -13.29 2.06
CA PRO A 112 36.93 -14.55 1.68
C PRO A 112 37.20 -15.40 2.93
N VAL A 113 37.26 -16.73 2.76
CA VAL A 113 37.66 -17.64 3.83
C VAL A 113 39.16 -17.86 3.68
N ASN A 114 39.91 -17.58 4.74
CA ASN A 114 41.36 -17.70 4.75
C ASN A 114 41.78 -18.97 5.51
N ALA A 115 42.91 -19.56 5.14
CA ALA A 115 43.41 -20.79 5.78
C ALA A 115 43.72 -20.61 7.27
N SER A 116 44.08 -19.39 7.69
CA SER A 116 44.37 -19.01 9.07
C SER A 116 43.16 -18.84 9.99
N MET A 117 41.92 -18.88 9.46
CA MET A 117 40.71 -18.68 10.25
C MET A 117 40.37 -19.91 11.09
N SER A 118 40.00 -19.68 12.35
CA SER A 118 39.46 -20.67 13.28
C SER A 118 38.13 -21.28 12.78
N LYS A 119 37.71 -22.40 13.38
CA LYS A 119 36.41 -23.04 13.04
C LYS A 119 35.23 -22.10 13.30
N GLN A 120 35.28 -21.30 14.37
CA GLN A 120 34.22 -20.37 14.73
C GLN A 120 34.13 -19.21 13.74
N GLU A 121 35.26 -18.60 13.38
CA GLU A 121 35.31 -17.54 12.36
C GLU A 121 34.84 -18.05 10.98
N ARG A 122 35.20 -19.28 10.61
CA ARG A 122 34.68 -19.91 9.37
C ARG A 122 33.17 -20.09 9.40
N TYR A 123 32.60 -20.47 10.55
CA TYR A 123 31.16 -20.60 10.72
C TYR A 123 30.45 -19.23 10.64
N GLU A 124 31.03 -18.18 11.23
CA GLU A 124 30.52 -16.82 11.15
C GLU A 124 30.55 -16.29 9.71
N VAL A 125 31.66 -16.48 8.99
CA VAL A 125 31.75 -16.13 7.55
C VAL A 125 30.75 -16.93 6.73
N TYR A 126 30.54 -18.22 7.03
CA TYR A 126 29.51 -19.02 6.37
C TYR A 126 28.10 -18.46 6.61
N ARG A 127 27.75 -18.10 7.85
CA ARG A 127 26.47 -17.45 8.18
C ARG A 127 26.30 -16.13 7.45
N GLN A 128 27.33 -15.29 7.41
CA GLN A 128 27.32 -14.02 6.68
C GLN A 128 27.13 -14.24 5.18
N ARG A 129 27.80 -15.22 4.58
CA ARG A 129 27.60 -15.60 3.17
C ARG A 129 26.16 -16.01 2.88
N MET A 130 25.53 -16.78 3.77
CA MET A 130 24.14 -17.17 3.60
C MET A 130 23.19 -15.97 3.69
N LEU A 131 23.44 -15.02 4.58
CA LEU A 131 22.68 -13.77 4.68
C LEU A 131 22.84 -12.91 3.43
N VAL A 132 24.07 -12.67 2.97
CA VAL A 132 24.36 -11.92 1.73
C VAL A 132 23.71 -12.58 0.51
N ARG A 133 23.79 -13.91 0.40
CA ARG A 133 23.15 -14.64 -0.71
C ARG A 133 21.63 -14.46 -0.70
N ARG A 134 21.02 -14.51 0.48
CA ARG A 134 19.58 -14.28 0.65
C ARG A 134 19.22 -12.85 0.26
N GLN A 135 19.93 -11.86 0.78
CA GLN A 135 19.71 -10.44 0.48
C GLN A 135 19.85 -10.18 -1.02
N LYS A 136 20.88 -10.72 -1.68
CA LYS A 136 21.07 -10.57 -3.13
C LYS A 136 19.91 -11.16 -3.94
N ALA A 137 19.33 -12.28 -3.51
CA ALA A 137 18.17 -12.89 -4.17
C ALA A 137 16.90 -12.04 -3.97
N GLU A 138 16.71 -11.49 -2.77
CA GLU A 138 15.61 -10.56 -2.46
C GLU A 138 15.73 -9.27 -3.31
N MET A 139 16.92 -8.67 -3.37
CA MET A 139 17.21 -7.49 -4.22
C MET A 139 16.95 -7.78 -5.70
N TYR A 140 17.43 -8.92 -6.22
CA TYR A 140 17.20 -9.29 -7.62
C TYR A 140 15.71 -9.44 -7.93
N SER A 141 14.94 -10.06 -7.04
CA SER A 141 13.50 -10.24 -7.22
C SER A 141 12.77 -8.91 -7.28
N LEU A 142 13.08 -8.00 -6.36
CA LEU A 142 12.52 -6.64 -6.34
C LEU A 142 12.94 -5.84 -7.59
N TRP A 143 14.21 -5.91 -7.97
CA TRP A 143 14.74 -5.22 -9.14
C TRP A 143 14.08 -5.68 -10.44
N CYS A 144 13.86 -6.99 -10.63
CA CYS A 144 13.11 -7.50 -11.77
C CYS A 144 11.65 -7.04 -11.79
N ASP A 145 10.96 -7.02 -10.64
CA ASP A 145 9.58 -6.52 -10.54
C ASP A 145 9.47 -5.03 -10.89
N ALA A 146 10.42 -4.21 -10.42
CA ALA A 146 10.51 -2.81 -10.79
C ALA A 146 10.83 -2.63 -12.27
N LEU A 147 11.79 -3.39 -12.81
CA LEU A 147 12.14 -3.35 -14.23
C LEU A 147 10.92 -3.60 -15.12
N TYR A 148 10.18 -4.70 -14.89
CA TYR A 148 9.00 -5.02 -15.70
C TYR A 148 7.94 -3.92 -15.62
N LYS A 149 7.71 -3.40 -14.42
CA LYS A 149 6.71 -2.34 -14.19
C LYS A 149 7.08 -1.03 -14.87
N LEU A 150 8.34 -0.60 -14.76
CA LEU A 150 8.84 0.63 -15.39
C LEU A 150 8.93 0.49 -16.91
N SER A 151 9.33 -0.67 -17.42
CA SER A 151 9.31 -0.95 -18.86
C SER A 151 7.89 -0.91 -19.43
N LEU A 152 6.90 -1.48 -18.73
CA LEU A 152 5.50 -1.37 -19.14
C LEU A 152 4.99 0.07 -19.03
N ALA A 153 5.26 0.78 -17.93
CA ALA A 153 4.87 2.18 -17.80
C ALA A 153 5.47 3.04 -18.93
N ASN A 154 6.72 2.80 -19.30
CA ASN A 154 7.38 3.48 -20.42
C ASN A 154 6.78 3.08 -21.79
N HIS A 155 6.40 1.81 -21.98
CA HIS A 155 5.71 1.37 -23.20
C HIS A 155 4.33 2.05 -23.39
N PHE A 156 3.60 2.27 -22.29
CA PHE A 156 2.29 2.93 -22.29
C PHE A 156 2.36 4.44 -22.07
N ARG A 157 3.57 5.04 -22.03
CA ARG A 157 3.82 6.46 -21.70
C ARG A 157 2.88 7.44 -22.40
N ASP A 158 2.69 7.25 -23.71
CA ASP A 158 1.90 8.14 -24.56
C ASP A 158 0.56 7.53 -24.98
N ARG A 159 0.08 6.52 -24.24
CA ARG A 159 -1.13 5.77 -24.60
C ARG A 159 -2.16 5.83 -23.48
N ILE A 160 -3.42 5.88 -23.88
CA ILE A 160 -4.55 5.57 -23.00
C ILE A 160 -4.70 4.05 -22.94
N PHE A 161 -4.91 3.51 -21.76
CA PHE A 161 -5.15 2.09 -21.57
C PHE A 161 -6.22 1.81 -20.51
N TRP A 162 -6.72 0.58 -20.52
CA TRP A 162 -7.74 0.10 -19.60
C TRP A 162 -7.23 -1.12 -18.85
N LEU A 163 -7.75 -1.27 -17.63
CA LEU A 163 -7.43 -2.38 -16.76
C LEU A 163 -8.69 -3.26 -16.65
N PRO A 164 -8.80 -4.38 -17.38
CA PRO A 164 -9.89 -5.33 -17.14
C PRO A 164 -9.78 -5.85 -15.71
N HIS A 165 -10.92 -6.10 -15.07
CA HIS A 165 -10.98 -6.58 -13.69
C HIS A 165 -11.63 -7.96 -13.60
N ASN A 166 -11.25 -8.72 -12.58
CA ASN A 166 -11.91 -9.94 -12.13
C ASN A 166 -11.97 -9.97 -10.59
N MET A 167 -12.49 -11.05 -10.00
CA MET A 167 -12.71 -11.16 -8.56
C MET A 167 -11.94 -12.32 -7.93
N ASP A 168 -11.68 -12.27 -6.62
CA ASP A 168 -11.39 -13.48 -5.84
C ASP A 168 -12.69 -14.21 -5.43
N PHE A 169 -12.56 -15.39 -4.81
CA PHE A 169 -13.70 -16.21 -4.39
C PHE A 169 -14.62 -15.54 -3.35
N ARG A 170 -14.20 -14.41 -2.74
CA ARG A 170 -14.99 -13.64 -1.76
C ARG A 170 -15.69 -12.45 -2.44
N GLY A 171 -15.46 -12.23 -3.73
CA GLY A 171 -15.99 -11.09 -4.48
C GLY A 171 -15.13 -9.83 -4.43
N ARG A 172 -13.92 -9.86 -3.86
CA ARG A 172 -13.03 -8.68 -3.95
C ARG A 172 -12.51 -8.55 -5.38
N VAL A 173 -12.52 -7.33 -5.89
CA VAL A 173 -12.14 -7.02 -7.27
C VAL A 173 -10.64 -6.73 -7.39
N TYR A 174 -10.02 -7.21 -8.47
CA TYR A 174 -8.60 -7.02 -8.78
C TYR A 174 -8.42 -6.80 -10.30
N PRO A 175 -7.50 -5.93 -10.73
CA PRO A 175 -7.09 -5.85 -12.13
C PRO A 175 -6.49 -7.18 -12.60
N CYS A 176 -6.81 -7.59 -13.82
CA CYS A 176 -6.21 -8.76 -14.46
C CYS A 176 -4.71 -8.56 -14.74
N PRO A 177 -4.24 -7.43 -15.32
CA PRO A 177 -2.82 -7.20 -15.54
C PRO A 177 -2.07 -7.04 -14.19
N PRO A 178 -1.11 -7.93 -13.86
CA PRO A 178 -0.52 -7.94 -12.52
C PRO A 178 0.60 -6.93 -12.34
N HIS A 179 1.29 -6.53 -13.40
CA HIS A 179 2.53 -5.75 -13.31
C HIS A 179 2.30 -4.24 -13.19
N LEU A 180 1.49 -3.66 -14.08
CA LEU A 180 1.17 -2.23 -14.09
C LEU A 180 -0.32 -2.02 -13.80
N ASN A 181 -0.63 -1.66 -12.55
CA ASN A 181 -1.99 -1.37 -12.10
C ASN A 181 -1.99 -0.52 -10.81
N HIS A 182 -3.15 0.03 -10.46
CA HIS A 182 -3.35 0.96 -9.35
C HIS A 182 -3.49 0.28 -7.97
N LEU A 183 -3.48 -1.06 -7.88
CA LEU A 183 -3.49 -1.78 -6.59
C LEU A 183 -2.08 -2.00 -6.03
N GLY A 184 -1.04 -1.67 -6.80
CA GLY A 184 0.35 -1.83 -6.38
C GLY A 184 0.79 -0.90 -5.24
N ALA A 185 2.10 -0.94 -4.96
CA ALA A 185 2.77 -0.07 -3.99
C ALA A 185 2.73 1.41 -4.42
N ASP A 186 3.27 2.29 -3.56
CA ASP A 186 3.28 3.74 -3.76
C ASP A 186 3.77 4.14 -5.17
N MET A 187 4.92 3.63 -5.60
CA MET A 187 5.45 3.86 -6.95
C MET A 187 4.43 3.47 -8.03
N SER A 188 3.83 2.27 -7.96
CA SER A 188 2.84 1.83 -8.96
C SER A 188 1.64 2.77 -9.06
N ARG A 189 1.13 3.26 -7.93
CA ARG A 189 -0.01 4.17 -7.89
C ARG A 189 0.34 5.53 -8.45
N SER A 190 1.51 6.06 -8.05
CA SER A 190 1.99 7.38 -8.50
C SER A 190 2.18 7.47 -10.01
N LEU A 191 2.42 6.32 -10.67
CA LEU A 191 2.60 6.23 -12.11
C LEU A 191 1.29 6.39 -12.90
N LEU A 192 0.12 6.37 -12.26
CA LEU A 192 -1.17 6.25 -12.93
C LEU A 192 -2.15 7.36 -12.55
N TYR A 193 -2.80 7.97 -13.55
CA TYR A 193 -3.95 8.86 -13.36
C TYR A 193 -5.07 8.52 -14.34
N PHE A 194 -6.23 9.13 -14.10
CA PHE A 194 -7.35 9.04 -15.02
C PHE A 194 -6.98 9.68 -16.36
N ALA A 195 -7.22 8.98 -17.46
CA ALA A 195 -7.05 9.56 -18.79
C ALA A 195 -8.08 10.66 -19.05
N GLN A 196 -9.27 10.53 -18.46
CA GLN A 196 -10.31 11.54 -18.51
C GLN A 196 -10.18 12.47 -17.31
N GLY A 197 -9.77 13.71 -17.55
CA GLY A 197 -9.71 14.73 -16.53
C GLY A 197 -11.06 15.39 -16.27
N GLN A 198 -11.14 16.15 -15.18
CA GLN A 198 -12.30 16.98 -14.80
C GLN A 198 -11.81 18.35 -14.32
N PRO A 199 -12.57 19.44 -14.58
CA PRO A 199 -12.24 20.74 -14.00
C PRO A 199 -12.27 20.65 -12.47
N LEU A 200 -11.28 21.25 -11.80
CA LEU A 200 -11.23 21.27 -10.34
C LEU A 200 -12.46 21.93 -9.70
N GLY A 201 -13.00 22.95 -10.36
CA GLY A 201 -14.09 23.75 -9.81
C GLY A 201 -13.71 24.44 -8.51
N PRO A 202 -14.69 24.92 -7.73
CA PRO A 202 -14.44 25.82 -6.60
C PRO A 202 -13.70 25.16 -5.42
N THR A 203 -13.77 23.84 -5.29
CA THR A 203 -13.20 23.10 -4.14
C THR A 203 -12.15 22.07 -4.52
N GLY A 204 -11.89 21.85 -5.82
CA GLY A 204 -10.99 20.79 -6.26
C GLY A 204 -9.56 20.99 -5.79
N LEU A 205 -9.06 22.23 -5.80
CA LEU A 205 -7.73 22.55 -5.29
C LEU A 205 -7.61 22.27 -3.78
N ASP A 206 -8.65 22.56 -3.00
CA ASP A 206 -8.67 22.27 -1.56
C ASP A 206 -8.62 20.76 -1.31
N TRP A 207 -9.35 19.97 -2.11
CA TRP A 207 -9.30 18.52 -2.04
C TRP A 207 -7.92 17.95 -2.43
N LEU A 208 -7.23 18.53 -3.42
CA LEU A 208 -5.84 18.18 -3.72
C LEU A 208 -4.91 18.48 -2.55
N LYS A 209 -5.04 19.65 -1.91
CA LYS A 209 -4.25 20.03 -0.73
C LYS A 209 -4.50 19.10 0.46
N ILE A 210 -5.76 18.78 0.76
CA ILE A 210 -6.12 17.81 1.80
C ILE A 210 -5.56 16.43 1.46
N HIS A 211 -5.67 16.02 0.20
CA HIS A 211 -5.14 14.75 -0.28
C HIS A 211 -3.62 14.68 -0.09
N LEU A 212 -2.89 15.72 -0.46
CA LEU A 212 -1.45 15.83 -0.25
C LEU A 212 -1.09 15.66 1.23
N VAL A 213 -1.79 16.35 2.15
CA VAL A 213 -1.55 16.19 3.59
C VAL A 213 -1.83 14.76 4.08
N ASN A 214 -2.83 14.08 3.50
CA ASN A 214 -3.09 12.68 3.80
C ASN A 214 -1.92 11.77 3.37
N LEU A 215 -1.34 12.01 2.19
CA LEU A 215 -0.18 11.29 1.66
C LEU A 215 1.09 11.51 2.49
N LEU A 216 1.22 12.67 3.15
CA LEU A 216 2.31 12.90 4.11
C LEU A 216 2.26 11.94 5.30
N GLY A 217 1.08 11.38 5.61
CA GLY A 217 0.88 10.55 6.79
C GLY A 217 0.87 11.34 8.10
N THR A 218 0.87 12.67 8.02
CA THR A 218 0.77 13.62 9.15
C THR A 218 -0.67 14.05 9.37
N LYS A 219 -0.96 14.75 10.47
CA LYS A 219 -2.29 15.34 10.76
C LYS A 219 -3.46 14.34 10.70
N LYS A 220 -3.19 13.03 10.90
CA LYS A 220 -4.17 11.93 10.82
C LYS A 220 -5.36 12.07 11.79
N ARG A 221 -5.14 12.77 12.91
CA ARG A 221 -6.14 13.01 13.95
C ARG A 221 -6.82 14.38 13.85
N GLU A 222 -6.45 15.17 12.84
CA GLU A 222 -6.95 16.52 12.64
C GLU A 222 -8.15 16.52 11.68
N SER A 223 -8.98 17.56 11.80
CA SER A 223 -10.11 17.82 10.90
C SER A 223 -9.65 18.14 9.47
N MET A 224 -10.57 18.06 8.50
CA MET A 224 -10.28 18.44 7.11
C MET A 224 -9.83 19.90 7.00
N LYS A 225 -10.44 20.80 7.78
CA LYS A 225 -10.07 22.22 7.81
C LYS A 225 -8.62 22.42 8.27
N ALA A 226 -8.23 21.78 9.37
CA ALA A 226 -6.87 21.87 9.90
C ALA A 226 -5.83 21.25 8.95
N ARG A 227 -6.20 20.23 8.16
CA ARG A 227 -5.33 19.69 7.10
C ARG A 227 -5.15 20.70 5.98
N LEU A 228 -6.22 21.35 5.53
CA LEU A 228 -6.15 22.40 4.50
C LEU A 228 -5.30 23.59 4.97
N GLU A 229 -5.55 24.10 6.18
CA GLU A 229 -4.75 25.18 6.78
C GLU A 229 -3.26 24.80 6.88
N TYR A 230 -2.96 23.55 7.25
CA TYR A 230 -1.59 23.06 7.27
C TYR A 230 -0.96 23.01 5.86
N ALA A 231 -1.70 22.60 4.83
CA ALA A 231 -1.21 22.59 3.46
C ALA A 231 -0.74 23.99 3.01
N GLU A 232 -1.46 25.05 3.40
CA GLU A 232 -1.05 26.43 3.13
C GLU A 232 0.32 26.77 3.74
N THR A 233 0.59 26.30 4.96
CA THR A 233 1.86 26.58 5.66
C THR A 233 3.07 25.94 4.99
N ILE A 234 2.88 24.89 4.21
CA ILE A 234 3.94 24.12 3.54
C ILE A 234 3.96 24.33 2.03
N MET A 235 3.22 25.31 1.49
CA MET A 235 3.13 25.52 0.05
C MET A 235 4.49 25.75 -0.61
N SER A 236 5.42 26.42 0.07
CA SER A 236 6.77 26.62 -0.48
C SER A 236 7.50 25.29 -0.76
N ASP A 237 7.31 24.27 0.09
CA ASP A 237 7.91 22.94 -0.06
C ASP A 237 7.20 22.10 -1.11
N ILE A 238 5.89 22.29 -1.26
CA ILE A 238 5.09 21.69 -2.33
C ILE A 238 5.58 22.18 -3.69
N LEU A 239 5.72 23.49 -3.87
CA LEU A 239 6.18 24.10 -5.12
C LEU A 239 7.63 23.73 -5.45
N ASP A 240 8.53 23.75 -4.46
CA ASP A 240 9.93 23.33 -4.64
C ASP A 240 10.03 21.84 -5.04
N SER A 241 9.24 20.97 -4.41
CA SER A 241 9.21 19.55 -4.73
C SER A 241 8.70 19.28 -6.14
N ALA A 242 7.72 20.06 -6.62
CA ALA A 242 7.19 19.94 -7.96
C ALA A 242 8.17 20.41 -9.04
N GLU A 243 8.83 21.55 -8.82
CA GLU A 243 9.73 22.17 -9.81
C GLU A 243 11.11 21.50 -9.83
N LYS A 244 11.63 21.12 -8.66
CA LYS A 244 12.99 20.57 -8.48
C LYS A 244 12.99 19.24 -7.71
N PRO A 245 12.37 18.16 -8.22
CA PRO A 245 12.16 16.92 -7.46
C PRO A 245 13.44 16.30 -6.88
N LEU A 246 14.54 16.32 -7.63
CA LEU A 246 15.81 15.67 -7.26
C LEU A 246 16.94 16.64 -6.89
N THR A 247 16.74 17.95 -7.10
CA THR A 247 17.78 18.98 -6.90
C THR A 247 17.40 20.04 -5.87
N GLY A 248 16.12 20.16 -5.52
CA GLY A 248 15.62 21.07 -4.49
C GLY A 248 15.80 20.54 -3.07
N ARG A 249 14.87 20.91 -2.19
CA ARG A 249 14.85 20.51 -0.77
C ARG A 249 14.46 19.05 -0.56
N LYS A 250 13.89 18.39 -1.58
CA LYS A 250 13.50 16.96 -1.54
C LYS A 250 12.51 16.62 -0.42
N TRP A 251 11.71 17.60 -0.03
CA TRP A 251 10.77 17.48 1.09
C TRP A 251 9.79 16.31 0.92
N TRP A 252 9.31 16.07 -0.30
CA TRP A 252 8.41 14.96 -0.63
C TRP A 252 8.96 13.57 -0.25
N MET A 253 10.29 13.40 -0.24
CA MET A 253 10.97 12.14 0.08
C MET A 253 10.83 11.71 1.55
N GLU A 254 10.40 12.62 2.43
CA GLU A 254 10.20 12.34 3.87
C GLU A 254 8.77 11.88 4.21
N SER A 255 7.87 11.84 3.22
CA SER A 255 6.47 11.44 3.43
C SER A 255 6.28 9.92 3.54
N GLU A 256 5.11 9.48 4.06
CA GLU A 256 4.77 8.05 4.16
C GLU A 256 4.57 7.40 2.77
N THR A 257 4.11 8.17 1.78
CA THR A 257 3.94 7.74 0.38
C THR A 257 4.62 8.73 -0.58
N PRO A 258 5.96 8.68 -0.70
CA PRO A 258 6.75 9.72 -1.37
C PRO A 258 6.36 9.96 -2.82
N TRP A 259 6.14 8.92 -3.62
CA TRP A 259 5.88 9.09 -5.04
C TRP A 259 4.49 9.65 -5.33
N GLN A 260 3.46 9.22 -4.59
CA GLN A 260 2.14 9.85 -4.67
C GLN A 260 2.20 11.31 -4.18
N THR A 261 2.96 11.61 -3.13
CA THR A 261 3.16 12.99 -2.66
C THR A 261 3.78 13.86 -3.75
N LEU A 262 4.83 13.38 -4.41
CA LEU A 262 5.46 14.10 -5.53
C LEU A 262 4.48 14.37 -6.67
N GLY A 263 3.73 13.34 -7.08
CA GLY A 263 2.70 13.48 -8.12
C GLY A 263 1.64 14.52 -7.74
N CYS A 264 1.21 14.54 -6.48
CA CYS A 264 0.24 15.52 -5.99
C CYS A 264 0.83 16.94 -5.92
N CYS A 265 2.11 17.08 -5.54
CA CYS A 265 2.82 18.36 -5.60
C CYS A 265 2.84 18.92 -7.03
N MET A 266 3.16 18.08 -8.01
CA MET A 266 3.17 18.45 -9.43
C MET A 266 1.78 18.86 -9.94
N GLU A 267 0.73 18.15 -9.52
CA GLU A 267 -0.65 18.49 -9.87
C GLU A 267 -1.05 19.86 -9.30
N ILE A 268 -0.77 20.11 -8.01
CA ILE A 268 -1.07 21.40 -7.36
C ILE A 268 -0.28 22.53 -8.00
N TYR A 269 1.03 22.32 -8.27
CA TYR A 269 1.86 23.30 -8.96
C TYR A 269 1.25 23.68 -10.31
N THR A 270 0.88 22.68 -11.13
CA THR A 270 0.31 22.90 -12.45
C THR A 270 -1.04 23.62 -12.38
N ALA A 271 -1.91 23.21 -11.45
CA ALA A 271 -3.20 23.86 -11.23
C ALA A 271 -3.05 25.35 -10.87
N LEU A 272 -2.07 25.70 -10.02
CA LEU A 272 -1.80 27.08 -9.62
C LEU A 272 -1.25 27.95 -10.74
N GLN A 273 -0.63 27.35 -11.76
CA GLN A 273 -0.14 28.08 -12.95
C GLN A 273 -1.20 28.25 -14.04
N HIS A 274 -2.41 27.73 -13.86
CA HIS A 274 -3.45 27.83 -14.87
C HIS A 274 -3.87 29.30 -15.08
N PRO A 275 -3.87 29.81 -16.33
CA PRO A 275 -4.01 31.25 -16.61
C PRO A 275 -5.36 31.84 -16.18
N GLU A 276 -6.41 31.02 -16.22
CA GLU A 276 -7.77 31.40 -15.81
C GLU A 276 -8.08 31.09 -14.34
N GLY A 277 -7.07 30.69 -13.56
CA GLY A 277 -7.22 30.25 -12.18
C GLY A 277 -7.34 28.73 -12.02
N PRO A 278 -7.04 28.20 -10.82
CA PRO A 278 -6.98 26.76 -10.56
C PRO A 278 -8.30 26.02 -10.76
N GLU A 279 -9.44 26.68 -10.55
CA GLU A 279 -10.78 26.09 -10.70
C GLU A 279 -11.09 25.62 -12.13
N HIS A 280 -10.44 26.23 -13.13
CA HIS A 280 -10.58 25.89 -14.54
C HIS A 280 -9.58 24.80 -14.99
N TYR A 281 -8.59 24.47 -14.16
CA TYR A 281 -7.62 23.43 -14.48
C TYR A 281 -8.29 22.06 -14.57
N ILE A 282 -8.08 21.37 -15.70
CA ILE A 282 -8.53 19.99 -15.91
C ILE A 282 -7.55 19.05 -15.20
N SER A 283 -7.92 18.59 -14.01
CA SER A 283 -7.14 17.66 -13.21
C SER A 283 -7.44 16.22 -13.60
N HIS A 284 -6.38 15.42 -13.65
CA HIS A 284 -6.43 13.99 -13.93
C HIS A 284 -6.10 13.15 -12.68
N PHE A 285 -5.61 13.81 -11.63
CA PHE A 285 -5.05 13.16 -10.45
C PHE A 285 -6.13 12.50 -9.58
N PRO A 286 -5.97 11.23 -9.18
CA PRO A 286 -6.93 10.56 -8.31
C PRO A 286 -6.86 11.07 -6.88
N VAL A 287 -7.98 11.51 -6.31
CA VAL A 287 -8.09 11.84 -4.88
C VAL A 287 -8.66 10.65 -4.12
N HIS A 288 -7.87 10.08 -3.21
CA HIS A 288 -8.30 8.92 -2.42
C HIS A 288 -9.13 9.31 -1.19
N GLN A 289 -10.20 8.55 -0.94
CA GLN A 289 -10.94 8.51 0.32
C GLN A 289 -10.94 7.06 0.81
N ASP A 290 -10.46 6.82 2.04
CA ASP A 290 -10.35 5.47 2.61
C ASP A 290 -11.11 5.39 3.94
N GLY A 291 -11.73 4.23 4.19
CA GLY A 291 -12.43 3.97 5.44
C GLY A 291 -11.49 3.42 6.50
N SER A 292 -11.44 4.09 7.66
CA SER A 292 -10.60 3.71 8.79
C SER A 292 -11.01 2.35 9.36
N CYS A 293 -10.27 1.30 9.01
CA CYS A 293 -10.53 -0.07 9.41
C CYS A 293 -11.92 -0.60 9.00
N ASN A 294 -12.19 -0.59 7.70
CA ASN A 294 -13.43 -1.09 7.07
C ASN A 294 -13.99 -2.40 7.69
N GLY A 295 -13.15 -3.38 8.00
CA GLY A 295 -13.61 -4.63 8.64
C GLY A 295 -14.28 -4.41 9.99
N LEU A 296 -13.73 -3.56 10.86
CA LEU A 296 -14.35 -3.20 12.13
C LEU A 296 -15.57 -2.28 11.95
N GLN A 297 -15.59 -1.44 10.90
CA GLN A 297 -16.78 -0.67 10.54
C GLN A 297 -17.96 -1.61 10.23
N HIS A 298 -17.75 -2.64 9.40
CA HIS A 298 -18.79 -3.63 9.13
C HIS A 298 -19.20 -4.43 10.37
N TYR A 299 -18.26 -4.82 11.23
CA TYR A 299 -18.60 -5.51 12.48
C TYR A 299 -19.43 -4.64 13.43
N ALA A 300 -19.03 -3.38 13.64
CA ALA A 300 -19.79 -2.45 14.46
C ALA A 300 -21.19 -2.20 13.89
N ALA A 301 -21.33 -2.09 12.57
CA ALA A 301 -22.62 -1.94 11.91
C ALA A 301 -23.52 -3.18 12.07
N LEU A 302 -22.97 -4.39 11.88
CA LEU A 302 -23.69 -5.66 12.03
C LEU A 302 -24.14 -5.88 13.49
N GLY A 303 -23.23 -5.67 14.44
CA GLY A 303 -23.49 -5.83 15.87
C GLY A 303 -24.29 -4.67 16.49
N ARG A 304 -24.46 -3.57 15.75
CA ARG A 304 -24.97 -2.27 16.27
C ARG A 304 -24.23 -1.83 17.54
N ASP A 305 -22.93 -2.08 17.58
CA ASP A 305 -22.07 -1.74 18.72
C ASP A 305 -21.77 -0.25 18.70
N HIS A 306 -22.37 0.49 19.63
CA HIS A 306 -22.20 1.94 19.71
C HIS A 306 -20.74 2.34 20.03
N ALA A 307 -20.07 1.64 20.94
CA ALA A 307 -18.68 1.93 21.31
C ALA A 307 -17.74 1.61 20.15
N GLY A 308 -17.96 0.46 19.51
CA GLY A 308 -17.28 0.07 18.28
C GLY A 308 -17.46 1.12 17.17
N ALA A 309 -18.70 1.53 16.91
CA ALA A 309 -19.07 2.49 15.87
C ALA A 309 -18.43 3.88 16.08
N ASP A 310 -18.34 4.33 17.33
CA ASP A 310 -17.63 5.56 17.70
C ASP A 310 -16.15 5.46 17.32
N SER A 311 -15.48 4.37 17.70
CA SER A 311 -14.04 4.18 17.50
C SER A 311 -13.59 4.09 16.03
N VAL A 312 -14.51 3.75 15.11
CA VAL A 312 -14.26 3.52 13.68
C VAL A 312 -14.96 4.54 12.77
N ASN A 313 -15.36 5.69 13.31
CA ASN A 313 -15.92 6.82 12.56
C ASN A 313 -17.27 6.54 11.86
N LEU A 314 -18.10 5.65 12.39
CA LEU A 314 -19.49 5.51 11.94
C LEU A 314 -20.41 6.57 12.54
N LEU A 315 -20.07 7.07 13.75
CA LEU A 315 -20.77 8.19 14.36
C LEU A 315 -20.15 9.52 13.91
N PRO A 316 -20.97 10.55 13.65
CA PRO A 316 -20.46 11.86 13.26
C PRO A 316 -19.66 12.49 14.42
N LYS A 317 -18.45 12.93 14.12
CA LYS A 317 -17.54 13.64 15.04
C LYS A 317 -16.83 14.75 14.30
N GLU A 318 -16.45 15.80 15.02
CA GLU A 318 -15.63 16.89 14.47
C GLU A 318 -14.21 16.43 14.13
N LEU A 319 -13.68 15.48 14.92
CA LEU A 319 -12.34 14.93 14.75
C LEU A 319 -12.40 13.43 14.43
N PRO A 320 -11.52 12.93 13.54
CA PRO A 320 -11.45 11.51 13.23
C PRO A 320 -10.93 10.71 14.43
N GLN A 321 -11.66 9.65 14.76
CA GLN A 321 -11.29 8.65 15.75
C GLN A 321 -10.27 7.66 15.18
N ASP A 322 -9.41 7.15 16.05
CA ASP A 322 -8.29 6.28 15.67
C ASP A 322 -8.27 5.03 16.55
N VAL A 323 -9.06 4.02 16.15
CA VAL A 323 -9.18 2.72 16.84
C VAL A 323 -7.82 2.12 17.21
N TYR A 324 -6.80 2.29 16.38
CA TYR A 324 -5.46 1.78 16.64
C TYR A 324 -4.81 2.46 17.85
N SER A 325 -5.04 3.75 18.06
CA SER A 325 -4.51 4.46 19.22
C SER A 325 -5.29 4.14 20.50
N CYS A 326 -6.60 3.94 20.38
CA CYS A 326 -7.43 3.47 21.49
C CYS A 326 -6.96 2.09 21.97
N VAL A 327 -6.77 1.12 21.06
CA VAL A 327 -6.25 -0.21 21.41
C VAL A 327 -4.84 -0.12 21.98
N ALA A 328 -3.97 0.75 21.46
CA ALA A 328 -2.62 0.91 22.00
C ALA A 328 -2.64 1.37 23.47
N THR A 329 -3.55 2.29 23.78
CA THR A 329 -3.74 2.84 25.13
C THR A 329 -4.26 1.77 26.09
N LEU A 330 -5.20 0.91 25.65
CA LEU A 330 -5.68 -0.22 26.45
C LEU A 330 -4.57 -1.25 26.70
N VAL A 331 -3.80 -1.60 25.67
CA VAL A 331 -2.67 -2.53 25.80
C VAL A 331 -1.60 -1.96 26.75
N GLU A 332 -1.30 -0.67 26.67
CA GLU A 332 -0.34 -0.01 27.56
C GLU A 332 -0.84 0.01 29.01
N ARG A 333 -2.14 0.25 29.24
CA ARG A 333 -2.75 0.16 30.57
C ARG A 333 -2.56 -1.23 31.19
N GLU A 334 -2.83 -2.28 30.43
CA GLU A 334 -2.65 -3.66 30.91
C GLU A 334 -1.16 -4.02 31.08
N ARG A 335 -0.28 -3.51 30.21
CA ARG A 335 1.18 -3.64 30.37
C ARG A 335 1.68 -2.99 31.65
N ALA A 336 1.23 -1.78 31.97
CA ALA A 336 1.62 -1.07 33.18
C ALA A 336 1.21 -1.85 34.45
N LYS A 337 0.01 -2.44 34.47
CA LYS A 337 -0.44 -3.31 35.57
C LYS A 337 0.46 -4.53 35.75
N ASP A 338 0.75 -5.25 34.66
CA ASP A 338 1.62 -6.44 34.71
C ASP A 338 3.06 -6.08 35.08
N SER A 339 3.54 -4.92 34.63
CA SER A 339 4.85 -4.37 35.00
C SER A 339 4.95 -4.11 36.50
N ALA A 340 3.91 -3.52 37.10
CA ALA A 340 3.81 -3.30 38.55
C ALA A 340 3.70 -4.63 39.33
N ALA A 341 3.12 -5.67 38.72
CA ALA A 341 3.07 -7.03 39.27
C ALA A 341 4.38 -7.82 39.11
N GLY A 342 5.45 -7.22 38.56
CA GLY A 342 6.76 -7.85 38.43
C GLY A 342 6.94 -8.71 37.18
N VAL A 343 6.07 -8.60 36.18
CA VAL A 343 6.20 -9.35 34.92
C VAL A 343 7.32 -8.73 34.07
N LYS A 344 8.47 -9.43 33.97
CA LYS A 344 9.67 -8.94 33.27
C LYS A 344 9.41 -8.45 31.84
N VAL A 345 8.67 -9.23 31.04
CA VAL A 345 8.38 -8.84 29.65
C VAL A 345 7.58 -7.54 29.55
N ALA A 346 6.72 -7.26 30.54
CA ALA A 346 5.94 -6.04 30.59
C ALA A 346 6.83 -4.84 30.94
N GLN A 347 7.83 -5.01 31.82
CA GLN A 347 8.80 -3.99 32.18
C GLN A 347 9.67 -3.59 30.98
N GLU A 348 10.18 -4.56 30.22
CA GLU A 348 10.98 -4.31 29.00
C GLU A 348 10.20 -3.66 27.86
N LEU A 349 8.86 -3.74 27.91
CA LEU A 349 7.96 -3.14 26.93
C LEU A 349 7.61 -1.68 27.23
N ASP A 350 8.11 -1.11 28.33
CA ASP A 350 7.82 0.26 28.73
C ASP A 350 8.26 1.27 27.65
N GLY A 351 7.34 2.13 27.20
CA GLY A 351 7.57 3.09 26.11
C GLY A 351 7.60 2.51 24.68
N PHE A 352 7.38 1.20 24.52
CA PHE A 352 7.38 0.53 23.22
C PHE A 352 5.99 0.14 22.68
N VAL A 353 4.94 0.23 23.50
CA VAL A 353 3.55 0.00 23.07
C VAL A 353 3.04 1.22 22.28
N ARG A 354 3.33 1.24 20.98
CA ARG A 354 2.99 2.35 20.08
C ARG A 354 1.96 1.93 19.05
N ARG A 355 1.17 2.89 18.55
CA ARG A 355 0.21 2.69 17.44
C ARG A 355 0.81 1.89 16.29
N LYS A 356 2.04 2.21 15.85
CA LYS A 356 2.72 1.52 14.73
C LYS A 356 2.92 0.02 15.00
N VAL A 357 3.24 -0.37 16.23
CA VAL A 357 3.50 -1.76 16.62
C VAL A 357 2.24 -2.62 16.52
N ILE A 358 1.09 -2.08 16.93
CA ILE A 358 -0.16 -2.85 17.00
C ILE A 358 -1.10 -2.65 15.79
N LYS A 359 -0.90 -1.59 14.99
CA LYS A 359 -1.78 -1.22 13.86
C LYS A 359 -2.04 -2.40 12.93
N GLN A 360 -0.98 -3.10 12.51
CA GLN A 360 -1.10 -4.20 11.56
C GLN A 360 -1.92 -5.36 12.14
N THR A 361 -1.71 -5.69 13.41
CA THR A 361 -2.44 -6.78 14.08
C THR A 361 -3.91 -6.45 14.24
N VAL A 362 -4.26 -5.26 14.72
CA VAL A 362 -5.65 -4.82 14.82
C VAL A 362 -6.33 -4.83 13.44
N MET A 363 -5.67 -4.26 12.43
CA MET A 363 -6.19 -4.20 11.07
C MET A 363 -6.41 -5.58 10.43
N THR A 364 -5.59 -6.57 10.77
CA THR A 364 -5.63 -7.89 10.12
C THR A 364 -6.39 -8.95 10.91
N THR A 365 -6.67 -8.72 12.19
CA THR A 365 -7.44 -9.66 13.04
C THR A 365 -8.85 -9.89 12.47
N VAL A 366 -9.50 -8.82 12.00
CA VAL A 366 -10.82 -8.90 11.33
C VAL A 366 -10.81 -9.67 10.00
N TYR A 367 -9.63 -9.94 9.45
CA TYR A 367 -9.47 -10.73 8.24
C TYR A 367 -9.01 -12.17 8.52
N GLY A 368 -9.14 -12.63 9.77
CA GLY A 368 -8.86 -14.01 10.16
C GLY A 368 -7.39 -14.29 10.52
N VAL A 369 -6.59 -13.27 10.85
CA VAL A 369 -5.22 -13.50 11.34
C VAL A 369 -5.24 -14.25 12.66
N THR A 370 -4.50 -15.36 12.71
CA THR A 370 -4.33 -16.17 13.92
C THR A 370 -3.34 -15.49 14.88
N ARG A 371 -3.35 -15.90 16.16
CA ARG A 371 -2.38 -15.44 17.16
C ARG A 371 -0.92 -15.64 16.71
N PHE A 372 -0.64 -16.73 15.98
CA PHE A 372 0.69 -16.97 15.41
C PHE A 372 1.07 -15.92 14.37
N GLY A 373 0.18 -15.61 13.43
CA GLY A 373 0.40 -14.56 12.41
C GLY A 373 0.52 -13.17 13.04
N ALA A 374 -0.36 -12.84 13.99
CA ALA A 374 -0.32 -11.60 14.75
C ALA A 374 1.02 -11.40 15.46
N ARG A 375 1.54 -12.47 16.09
CA ARG A 375 2.83 -12.44 16.78
C ARG A 375 3.98 -12.12 15.83
N LEU A 376 3.97 -12.71 14.62
CA LEU A 376 4.98 -12.42 13.61
C LEU A 376 4.94 -10.95 13.15
N GLN A 377 3.75 -10.38 13.00
CA GLN A 377 3.58 -8.96 12.64
C GLN A 377 4.15 -8.04 13.72
N ILE A 378 3.77 -8.26 15.00
CA ILE A 378 4.29 -7.48 16.12
C ILE A 378 5.80 -7.66 16.26
N ALA A 379 6.30 -8.90 16.14
CA ALA A 379 7.73 -9.20 16.20
C ALA A 379 8.51 -8.47 15.11
N LYS A 380 7.96 -8.35 13.89
CA LYS A 380 8.57 -7.55 12.82
C LYS A 380 8.68 -6.08 13.23
N GLN A 381 7.59 -5.48 13.72
CA GLN A 381 7.61 -4.08 14.15
C GLN A 381 8.58 -3.82 15.32
N LEU A 382 8.68 -4.75 16.29
CA LEU A 382 9.63 -4.64 17.40
C LEU A 382 11.09 -4.80 16.94
N LYS A 383 11.35 -5.66 15.95
CA LYS A 383 12.70 -5.82 15.37
C LYS A 383 13.19 -4.56 14.69
N ASP A 384 12.29 -3.79 14.10
CA ASP A 384 12.60 -2.55 13.38
C ASP A 384 12.87 -1.35 14.34
N ILE A 385 12.71 -1.54 15.66
CA ILE A 385 13.03 -0.51 16.67
C ILE A 385 14.44 -0.76 17.22
N ASP A 386 15.41 0.08 16.86
CA ASP A 386 16.82 -0.10 17.24
C ASP A 386 17.05 -0.13 18.76
N SER A 387 16.33 0.69 19.51
CA SER A 387 16.45 0.79 20.96
C SER A 387 15.74 -0.33 21.73
N PHE A 388 15.03 -1.24 21.05
CA PHE A 388 14.30 -2.32 21.71
C PHE A 388 15.20 -3.57 21.91
N PRO A 389 15.24 -4.17 23.13
CA PRO A 389 16.05 -5.36 23.41
C PRO A 389 15.68 -6.55 22.50
N LYS A 390 16.61 -6.98 21.64
CA LYS A 390 16.33 -7.94 20.56
C LYS A 390 16.05 -9.35 21.10
N GLU A 391 16.59 -9.69 22.26
CA GLU A 391 16.32 -10.90 23.02
C GLU A 391 14.85 -11.01 23.49
N TYR A 392 14.18 -9.88 23.72
CA TYR A 392 12.80 -9.83 24.18
C TYR A 392 11.76 -9.81 23.06
N VAL A 393 12.16 -9.73 21.79
CA VAL A 393 11.23 -9.67 20.64
C VAL A 393 10.19 -10.78 20.67
N TRP A 394 10.60 -12.02 20.95
CA TRP A 394 9.69 -13.17 20.97
C TRP A 394 8.76 -13.20 22.20
N PRO A 395 9.28 -13.08 23.43
CA PRO A 395 8.43 -12.92 24.61
C PRO A 395 7.46 -11.74 24.49
N ALA A 396 7.96 -10.56 24.09
CA ALA A 396 7.19 -9.33 23.99
C ALA A 396 6.10 -9.40 22.93
N SER A 397 6.40 -9.93 21.74
CA SER A 397 5.37 -10.12 20.71
C SER A 397 4.28 -11.09 21.16
N THR A 398 4.63 -12.15 21.88
CA THR A 398 3.64 -13.11 22.42
C THR A 398 2.73 -12.45 23.45
N TYR A 399 3.32 -11.68 24.37
CA TYR A 399 2.61 -10.90 25.37
C TYR A 399 1.66 -9.87 24.74
N LEU A 400 2.16 -9.06 23.80
CA LEU A 400 1.37 -8.02 23.15
C LEU A 400 0.22 -8.58 22.31
N VAL A 401 0.38 -9.76 21.69
CA VAL A 401 -0.76 -10.42 21.01
C VAL A 401 -1.87 -10.74 22.00
N ALA A 402 -1.56 -11.33 23.15
CA ALA A 402 -2.56 -11.66 24.15
C ALA A 402 -3.33 -10.40 24.59
N LYS A 403 -2.60 -9.35 24.98
CA LYS A 403 -3.20 -8.07 25.41
C LYS A 403 -3.98 -7.36 24.30
N THR A 404 -3.53 -7.42 23.05
CA THR A 404 -4.24 -6.83 21.92
C THR A 404 -5.58 -7.53 21.69
N PHE A 405 -5.63 -8.87 21.74
CA PHE A 405 -6.87 -9.63 21.58
C PHE A 405 -7.82 -9.48 22.78
N GLU A 406 -7.29 -9.30 23.98
CA GLU A 406 -8.11 -8.93 25.16
C GLU A 406 -8.72 -7.53 24.98
N SER A 407 -7.91 -6.54 24.59
CA SER A 407 -8.37 -5.16 24.37
C SER A 407 -9.41 -5.04 23.25
N LEU A 408 -9.26 -5.82 22.18
CA LEU A 408 -10.25 -5.85 21.10
C LEU A 408 -11.59 -6.42 21.56
N ARG A 409 -11.57 -7.47 22.40
CA ARG A 409 -12.80 -8.05 22.96
C ARG A 409 -13.49 -7.12 23.96
N GLU A 410 -12.72 -6.33 24.72
CA GLU A 410 -13.27 -5.29 25.61
C GLU A 410 -13.96 -4.17 24.80
N MET A 411 -13.39 -3.81 23.65
CA MET A 411 -13.86 -2.70 22.81
C MET A 411 -15.04 -3.07 21.91
N PHE A 412 -15.08 -4.31 21.40
CA PHE A 412 -16.11 -4.81 20.50
C PHE A 412 -16.85 -5.98 21.17
N ASN A 413 -17.92 -5.65 21.92
CA ASN A 413 -18.64 -6.63 22.74
C ASN A 413 -19.72 -7.41 21.96
N SER A 414 -20.10 -6.90 20.78
CA SER A 414 -21.17 -7.48 19.94
C SER A 414 -20.68 -8.45 18.87
N THR A 415 -19.38 -8.79 18.88
CA THR A 415 -18.70 -9.75 18.00
C THR A 415 -18.04 -10.84 18.81
#